data_AF-A0A662MLI0-F1
#
_entry.id   AF-A0A662MLI0-F1
#
_cell.length_a   1.000
_cell.length_b   1.000
_cell.length_c   1.000
_cell.angle_alpha   90.00
_cell.angle_beta   90.00
_cell.angle_gamma   90.00
#
_symmetry.space_group_name_H-M   'P 1'
#
loop_
_entity.id
_entity.type
_entity.pdbx_description
1 polymer ?
#
loop_
_entity_poly.entity_id
_entity_poly.type
_entity_poly.pdbx_seq_one_letter_code
_entity_poly.pdbx_strand_id
1 'polypeptide(L)'
;MKKITLHYGGEKLDVEIPAGATFHILKPRGGFKPLSTKDLKHKMAEIEKELPGEGLTLVVNDQTRPTRTDLILKSGWDYFKGAIERIIVATGSHSGPEPHHLKRMLGENLYREVSSRIISHSAREDPHEELGRTRRGTVV
;
A
#
# COMPACT_ATOMS: atom_id res chain seq x y z
N MET A 1 40.05 -3.39 -3.54
CA MET A 1 38.73 -4.05 -3.59
C MET A 1 37.70 -3.14 -2.95
N LYS A 2 36.51 -3.02 -3.52
CA LYS A 2 35.41 -2.20 -2.97
C LYS A 2 34.22 -3.09 -2.66
N LYS A 3 33.55 -2.88 -1.52
CA LYS A 3 32.33 -3.60 -1.14
C LYS A 3 31.09 -2.78 -1.45
N ILE A 4 30.06 -3.42 -1.96
CA ILE A 4 28.71 -2.86 -2.11
C ILE A 4 27.69 -3.77 -1.45
N THR A 5 26.67 -3.19 -0.84
CA THR A 5 25.57 -3.95 -0.23
C THR A 5 24.37 -3.94 -1.17
N LEU A 6 23.84 -5.12 -1.49
CA LEU A 6 22.66 -5.32 -2.32
C LEU A 6 21.52 -5.90 -1.47
N HIS A 7 20.29 -5.51 -1.78
CA HIS A 7 19.11 -6.16 -1.22
C HIS A 7 18.70 -7.33 -2.11
N TYR A 8 18.64 -8.54 -1.56
CA TYR A 8 18.28 -9.75 -2.30
C TYR A 8 17.54 -10.73 -1.41
N GLY A 9 16.38 -11.22 -1.84
CA GLY A 9 15.60 -12.20 -1.07
C GLY A 9 15.13 -11.74 0.31
N GLY A 10 15.10 -10.43 0.59
CA GLY A 10 14.81 -9.88 1.92
C GLY A 10 16.04 -9.68 2.80
N GLU A 11 17.22 -10.11 2.34
CA GLU A 11 18.49 -9.97 3.04
C GLU A 11 19.37 -8.89 2.42
N LYS A 12 20.48 -8.59 3.09
CA LYS A 12 21.56 -7.73 2.59
C LYS A 12 22.76 -8.59 2.27
N LEU A 13 23.20 -8.54 1.01
CA LEU A 13 24.38 -9.25 0.53
C LEU A 13 25.51 -8.25 0.30
N ASP A 14 26.66 -8.49 0.90
CA ASP A 14 27.87 -7.74 0.60
C ASP A 14 28.61 -8.40 -0.56
N VAL A 15 28.82 -7.63 -1.63
CA VAL A 15 29.48 -8.07 -2.85
C VAL A 15 30.80 -7.34 -3.01
N GLU A 16 31.86 -8.09 -3.31
CA GLU A 16 33.19 -7.54 -3.57
C GLU A 16 33.38 -7.25 -5.05
N ILE A 17 33.82 -6.04 -5.35
CA ILE A 17 34.17 -5.61 -6.71
C ILE A 17 35.67 -5.87 -6.92
N PRO A 18 36.04 -6.65 -7.96
CA PRO A 18 37.43 -6.95 -8.29
C PRO A 18 38.28 -5.69 -8.49
N ALA A 19 39.56 -5.79 -8.15
CA ALA A 19 40.52 -4.73 -8.46
C ALA A 19 40.66 -4.58 -9.98
N GLY A 20 40.62 -3.33 -10.48
CA GLY A 20 40.73 -3.02 -11.91
C GLY A 20 39.40 -2.94 -12.67
N ALA A 21 38.27 -3.34 -12.05
CA ALA A 21 36.96 -3.17 -12.67
C ALA A 21 36.52 -1.70 -12.67
N THR A 22 36.03 -1.22 -13.81
CA THR A 22 35.30 0.05 -13.89
C THR A 22 33.86 -0.18 -13.45
N PHE A 23 33.36 0.61 -12.49
CA PHE A 23 31.98 0.47 -12.02
C PHE A 23 31.39 1.85 -11.67
N HIS A 24 30.06 1.95 -11.81
CA HIS A 24 29.29 3.13 -11.44
C HIS A 24 28.09 2.71 -10.57
N ILE A 25 27.85 3.45 -9.49
CA ILE A 25 26.67 3.26 -8.64
C ILE A 25 25.68 4.37 -8.96
N LEU A 26 24.60 4.01 -9.64
CA LEU A 26 23.49 4.94 -9.89
C LEU A 26 22.54 4.89 -8.68
N LYS A 27 22.27 6.06 -8.10
CA LYS A 27 21.29 6.21 -7.01
C LYS A 27 20.18 7.16 -7.48
N PRO A 28 18.91 6.89 -7.13
CA PRO A 28 17.83 7.85 -7.37
C PRO A 28 18.16 9.21 -6.76
N ARG A 29 17.84 10.29 -7.48
CA ARG A 29 17.92 11.64 -6.91
C ARG A 29 16.73 11.84 -5.97
N GLY A 30 17.03 12.09 -4.70
CA GLY A 30 16.02 12.25 -3.65
C GLY A 30 15.75 10.95 -2.89
N GLY A 31 15.86 11.02 -1.56
CA GLY A 31 15.34 9.97 -0.70
C GLY A 31 13.83 10.09 -0.60
N PHE A 32 13.14 8.95 -0.48
CA PHE A 32 11.75 8.95 -0.03
C PHE A 32 11.70 9.58 1.36
N LYS A 33 11.08 10.75 1.47
CA LYS A 33 10.83 11.40 2.75
C LYS A 33 9.36 11.17 3.07
N PRO A 34 9.02 10.20 3.94
CA PRO A 34 7.64 10.00 4.34
C PRO A 34 7.07 11.29 4.93
N LEU A 35 5.79 11.54 4.70
CA LEU A 35 5.06 12.60 5.41
C LEU A 35 5.22 12.38 6.91
N SER A 36 5.39 13.47 7.67
CA SER A 36 5.41 13.34 9.12
C SER A 36 4.03 12.89 9.61
N THR A 37 3.97 12.27 10.78
CA THR A 37 2.69 11.91 11.41
C THR A 37 1.78 13.12 11.60
N LYS A 38 2.36 14.31 11.82
CA LYS A 38 1.62 15.57 11.92
C LYS A 38 0.98 15.96 10.59
N ASP A 39 1.73 15.86 9.50
CA ASP A 39 1.22 16.18 8.15
C ASP A 39 0.14 15.19 7.72
N LEU A 40 0.33 13.90 8.03
CA LEU A 40 -0.69 12.88 7.78
C LEU A 40 -1.98 13.17 8.56
N LYS A 41 -1.88 13.47 9.86
CA LYS A 41 -3.05 13.84 10.67
C LYS A 41 -3.79 15.04 10.11
N HIS A 42 -3.07 16.11 9.74
CA HIS A 42 -3.68 17.29 9.14
C HIS A 42 -4.46 16.94 7.87
N LYS A 43 -3.85 16.17 6.96
CA LYS A 43 -4.50 15.73 5.73
C LYS A 43 -5.73 14.86 5.98
N MET A 44 -5.69 13.97 6.97
CA MET A 44 -6.83 13.13 7.30
C MET A 44 -8.00 13.95 7.86
N ALA A 45 -7.73 14.97 8.67
CA ALA A 45 -8.75 15.89 9.18
C ALA A 45 -9.37 16.77 8.07
N GLU A 46 -8.64 17.07 7.00
CA GLU A 46 -9.20 17.72 5.81
C GLU A 46 -10.14 16.79 5.07
N ILE A 47 -9.74 15.53 4.87
CA ILE A 47 -10.57 14.52 4.22
C ILE A 47 -11.85 14.29 5.01
N GLU A 48 -11.77 14.17 6.34
CA GLU A 48 -12.92 13.95 7.23
C GLU A 48 -14.06 14.95 6.99
N LYS A 49 -13.74 16.22 6.74
CA LYS A 49 -14.73 17.28 6.50
C LYS A 49 -15.51 17.11 5.19
N GLU A 50 -14.92 16.41 4.23
CA GLU A 50 -15.49 16.15 2.90
C GLU A 50 -16.18 14.78 2.84
N LEU A 51 -16.09 13.96 3.89
CA LEU A 51 -16.72 12.65 3.89
C LEU A 51 -18.24 12.84 3.97
N PRO A 52 -19.01 12.28 3.01
CA PRO A 52 -20.45 12.20 3.17
C PRO A 52 -20.70 11.35 4.42
N GLY A 53 -21.67 11.72 5.26
CA GLY A 53 -22.01 10.99 6.50
C GLY A 53 -22.55 9.55 6.29
N GLU A 54 -22.28 8.98 5.12
CA GLU A 54 -22.68 7.65 4.65
C GLU A 54 -21.53 6.64 4.86
N GLY A 55 -21.84 5.36 4.72
CA GLY A 55 -20.88 4.27 4.88
C GLY A 55 -19.69 4.40 3.92
N LEU A 56 -18.48 4.18 4.44
CA LEU A 56 -17.23 4.30 3.71
C LEU A 56 -16.69 2.94 3.31
N THR A 57 -16.29 2.83 2.04
CA THR A 57 -15.45 1.73 1.54
C THR A 57 -14.02 2.24 1.39
N LEU A 58 -13.09 1.61 2.11
CA LEU A 58 -11.68 1.93 2.01
C LEU A 58 -11.00 1.00 1.00
N VAL A 59 -10.37 1.56 -0.03
CA VAL A 59 -9.56 0.79 -0.98
C VAL A 59 -8.08 0.93 -0.61
N VAL A 60 -7.40 -0.19 -0.38
CA VAL A 60 -5.96 -0.24 -0.05
C VAL A 60 -5.18 -0.98 -1.13
N ASN A 61 -3.94 -0.55 -1.39
CA ASN A 61 -3.02 -1.28 -2.26
C ASN A 61 -2.76 -2.69 -1.73
N ASP A 62 -2.40 -3.63 -2.61
CA ASP A 62 -2.01 -5.00 -2.25
C ASP A 62 -0.59 -5.11 -1.64
N GLN A 63 -0.19 -6.34 -1.32
CA GLN A 63 1.10 -6.69 -0.71
C GLN A 63 2.32 -6.43 -1.60
N THR A 64 2.13 -6.24 -2.91
CA THR A 64 3.23 -6.01 -3.87
C THR A 64 3.69 -4.55 -3.86
N ARG A 65 2.90 -3.66 -3.27
CA ARG A 65 3.22 -2.25 -3.15
C ARG A 65 3.91 -1.96 -1.81
N PRO A 66 4.99 -1.16 -1.78
CA PRO A 66 5.66 -0.77 -0.54
C PRO A 66 4.90 0.33 0.22
N THR A 67 3.56 0.35 0.13
CA THR A 67 2.72 1.39 0.72
C THR A 67 2.69 1.20 2.23
N ARG A 68 2.99 2.27 2.98
CA ARG A 68 2.87 2.29 4.44
C ARG A 68 1.43 2.54 4.87
N THR A 69 0.54 1.64 4.47
CA THR A 69 -0.89 1.70 4.79
C THR A 69 -1.11 1.73 6.30
N ASP A 70 -0.33 0.96 7.06
CA ASP A 70 -0.26 0.99 8.52
C ASP A 70 -0.08 2.41 9.09
N LEU A 71 0.86 3.19 8.54
CA LEU A 71 1.12 4.55 9.01
C LEU A 71 0.01 5.52 8.63
N ILE A 72 -0.54 5.39 7.42
CA ILE A 72 -1.62 6.25 6.93
C ILE A 72 -2.87 6.02 7.78
N LEU A 73 -3.29 4.76 7.93
CA LEU A 73 -4.47 4.42 8.72
C LEU A 73 -4.29 4.79 10.18
N LYS A 74 -3.14 4.49 10.79
CA LYS A 74 -2.86 4.92 12.17
C LYS A 74 -2.96 6.44 12.37
N SER A 75 -2.68 7.23 11.34
CA SER A 75 -2.74 8.69 11.44
C SER A 75 -4.15 9.26 11.35
N GLY A 76 -5.09 8.54 10.72
CA GLY A 76 -6.47 9.00 10.50
C GLY A 76 -7.57 8.12 11.09
N TRP A 77 -7.21 6.99 11.71
CA TRP A 77 -8.16 5.93 12.07
C TRP A 77 -9.38 6.43 12.84
N ASP A 78 -9.15 7.27 13.85
CA ASP A 78 -10.22 7.76 14.71
C ASP A 78 -11.25 8.64 13.99
N TYR A 79 -10.89 9.25 12.86
CA TYR A 79 -11.80 10.10 12.07
C TYR A 79 -12.84 9.29 11.30
N PHE A 80 -12.49 8.11 10.81
CA PHE A 80 -13.33 7.37 9.86
C PHE A 80 -13.66 5.93 10.27
N LYS A 81 -13.05 5.36 11.32
CA LYS A 81 -13.28 3.96 11.73
C LYS A 81 -14.76 3.62 11.96
N GLY A 82 -15.54 4.58 12.46
CA GLY A 82 -16.98 4.40 12.73
C GLY A 82 -17.82 4.31 11.46
N ALA A 83 -17.33 4.89 10.36
CA ALA A 83 -18.03 4.90 9.07
C ALA A 83 -17.51 3.81 8.11
N ILE A 84 -16.35 3.18 8.37
CA ILE A 84 -15.85 2.10 7.50
C ILE A 84 -16.75 0.87 7.57
N GLU A 85 -17.42 0.59 6.46
CA GLU A 85 -18.21 -0.63 6.28
C GLU A 85 -17.34 -1.80 5.82
N ARG A 86 -16.42 -1.54 4.88
CA ARG A 86 -15.57 -2.57 4.28
C ARG A 86 -14.21 -2.01 3.87
N ILE A 87 -13.23 -2.90 3.80
CA ILE A 87 -11.90 -2.62 3.27
C ILE A 87 -11.65 -3.55 2.09
N ILE A 88 -11.41 -2.98 0.92
CA ILE A 88 -11.10 -3.73 -0.30
C ILE A 88 -9.60 -3.63 -0.57
N VAL A 89 -8.94 -4.78 -0.69
CA VAL A 89 -7.56 -4.85 -1.16
C VAL A 89 -7.55 -4.88 -2.69
N ALA A 90 -6.99 -3.84 -3.30
CA ALA A 90 -6.86 -3.69 -4.75
C ALA A 90 -5.70 -4.55 -5.29
N THR A 91 -5.99 -5.82 -5.52
CA THR A 91 -5.07 -6.84 -6.06
C THR A 91 -4.85 -6.72 -7.57
N GLY A 92 -5.80 -6.14 -8.30
CA GLY A 92 -5.79 -6.13 -9.75
C GLY A 92 -5.74 -7.56 -10.30
N SER A 93 -4.71 -7.87 -11.10
CA SER A 93 -4.49 -9.21 -11.66
C SER A 93 -3.74 -10.17 -10.72
N HIS A 94 -3.34 -9.73 -9.53
CA HIS A 94 -2.59 -10.56 -8.58
C HIS A 94 -3.52 -11.41 -7.72
N SER A 95 -2.95 -12.47 -7.12
CA SER A 95 -3.63 -13.22 -6.06
C SER A 95 -3.78 -12.38 -4.80
N GLY A 96 -4.89 -12.62 -4.08
CA GLY A 96 -5.14 -12.01 -2.78
C GLY A 96 -4.02 -12.27 -1.78
N PRO A 97 -3.74 -11.30 -0.88
CA PRO A 97 -2.74 -11.47 0.17
C PRO A 97 -3.11 -12.55 1.17
N GLU A 98 -2.13 -13.36 1.55
CA GLU A 98 -2.20 -14.21 2.72
C GLU A 98 -2.39 -13.37 4.02
N PRO A 99 -2.96 -13.95 5.10
CA PRO A 99 -3.23 -13.23 6.35
C PRO A 99 -2.01 -12.51 6.94
N HIS A 100 -0.81 -13.10 6.83
CA HIS A 100 0.41 -12.48 7.35
C HIS A 100 0.84 -11.25 6.52
N HIS A 101 0.51 -11.19 5.23
CA HIS A 101 0.71 -10.00 4.41
C HIS A 101 -0.28 -8.90 4.79
N LEU A 102 -1.55 -9.24 5.01
CA LEU A 102 -2.56 -8.29 5.49
C LEU A 102 -2.15 -7.65 6.83
N LYS A 103 -1.68 -8.45 7.79
CA LYS A 103 -1.15 -7.97 9.07
C LYS A 103 0.02 -7.00 8.89
N ARG A 104 0.94 -7.30 7.97
CA ARG A 104 2.06 -6.41 7.66
C ARG A 104 1.60 -5.09 7.04
N MET A 105 0.62 -5.14 6.14
CA MET A 105 0.11 -3.97 5.43
C MET A 105 -0.68 -3.04 6.33
N LEU A 106 -1.60 -3.59 7.14
CA LEU A 106 -2.49 -2.81 7.99
C LEU A 106 -1.92 -2.54 9.40
N GLY A 107 -0.97 -3.36 9.83
CA GLY A 107 -0.52 -3.43 11.22
C GLY A 107 -1.41 -4.37 12.05
N GLU A 108 -0.81 -5.03 13.04
CA GLU A 108 -1.45 -6.11 13.81
C GLU A 108 -2.75 -5.66 14.50
N ASN A 109 -2.74 -4.50 15.15
CA ASN A 109 -3.90 -4.01 15.91
C ASN A 109 -5.08 -3.67 15.00
N LEU A 110 -4.82 -2.91 13.93
CA LEU A 110 -5.86 -2.55 12.96
C LEU A 110 -6.40 -3.78 12.24
N TYR A 111 -5.52 -4.70 11.81
CA TYR A 111 -5.95 -5.96 11.21
C TYR A 111 -6.91 -6.73 12.11
N ARG A 112 -6.64 -6.83 13.41
CA ARG A 112 -7.55 -7.51 14.35
C ARG A 112 -8.93 -6.84 14.41
N GLU A 113 -8.96 -5.51 14.44
CA GLU A 113 -10.20 -4.72 14.51
C GLU A 113 -11.09 -4.89 13.27
N VAL A 114 -10.49 -4.98 12.08
CA VAL A 114 -11.25 -4.94 10.81
C VAL A 114 -11.20 -6.22 9.99
N SER A 115 -10.53 -7.28 10.45
CA SER A 115 -10.33 -8.52 9.68
C SER A 115 -11.62 -9.10 9.07
N SER A 116 -12.75 -9.01 9.77
CA SER A 116 -14.05 -9.48 9.29
C SER A 116 -14.66 -8.63 8.16
N ARG A 117 -14.12 -7.42 7.94
CA ARG A 117 -14.57 -6.46 6.92
C ARG A 117 -13.62 -6.38 5.72
N ILE A 118 -12.53 -7.16 5.72
CA ILE A 118 -11.53 -7.15 4.64
C ILE A 118 -12.00 -8.08 3.51
N ILE A 119 -12.00 -7.55 2.30
CA ILE A 119 -12.26 -8.28 1.06
C ILE A 119 -11.02 -8.14 0.18
N SER A 120 -10.44 -9.26 -0.23
CA SER A 120 -9.38 -9.26 -1.25
C SER A 120 -10.05 -9.37 -2.61
N HIS A 121 -9.91 -8.34 -3.43
CA HIS A 121 -10.49 -8.34 -4.77
C HIS A 121 -9.94 -9.50 -5.63
N SER A 122 -10.76 -10.01 -6.54
CA SER A 122 -10.37 -10.96 -7.57
C SER A 122 -10.91 -10.50 -8.93
N ALA A 123 -10.02 -10.04 -9.81
CA ALA A 123 -10.42 -9.67 -11.17
C ALA A 123 -11.04 -10.83 -11.97
N ARG A 124 -10.80 -12.08 -11.56
CA ARG A 124 -11.29 -13.27 -12.25
C ARG A 124 -12.62 -13.79 -11.70
N GLU A 125 -12.79 -13.72 -10.38
CA GLU A 125 -13.88 -14.42 -9.67
C GLU A 125 -14.96 -13.45 -9.16
N ASP A 126 -14.60 -12.19 -8.88
CA ASP A 126 -15.57 -11.21 -8.39
C ASP A 126 -16.49 -10.75 -9.52
N PRO A 127 -17.75 -10.39 -9.23
CA PRO A 127 -18.61 -9.71 -10.18
C PRO A 127 -18.07 -8.31 -10.48
N HIS A 128 -18.16 -7.91 -11.75
CA HIS A 128 -17.79 -6.57 -12.22
C HIS A 128 -18.96 -5.93 -12.95
N GLU A 129 -19.05 -4.61 -12.87
CA GLU A 129 -20.03 -3.81 -13.61
C GLU A 129 -19.32 -2.98 -14.67
N GLU A 130 -19.88 -2.91 -15.88
CA GLU A 130 -19.44 -1.98 -16.91
C GLU A 130 -19.96 -0.57 -16.59
N LEU A 131 -19.05 0.32 -16.22
CA LEU A 131 -19.28 1.73 -15.93
C LEU A 131 -19.08 2.62 -17.16
N GLY A 132 -18.42 2.12 -18.21
CA GLY A 132 -18.33 2.81 -19.49
C GLY A 132 -17.08 2.44 -20.29
N ARG A 133 -16.47 3.46 -20.91
CA ARG A 133 -15.28 3.27 -21.75
C ARG A 133 -14.19 4.29 -21.44
N THR A 134 -12.95 3.83 -21.37
CA THR A 134 -11.77 4.70 -21.35
C THR A 134 -11.69 5.55 -22.63
N ARG A 135 -10.88 6.62 -22.60
CA ARG A 135 -10.55 7.43 -23.79
C ARG A 135 -9.98 6.61 -24.96
N ARG A 136 -9.43 5.41 -24.71
CA ARG A 136 -8.88 4.51 -25.74
C ARG A 136 -9.88 3.45 -26.24
N GLY A 137 -11.13 3.48 -25.74
CA GLY A 137 -12.20 2.57 -26.14
C GLY A 137 -12.32 1.29 -25.33
N THR A 138 -11.41 1.04 -24.37
CA THR A 138 -11.47 -0.11 -23.46
C THR A 138 -12.63 0.03 -22.49
N VAL A 139 -13.41 -1.04 -22.28
CA VAL A 139 -14.50 -1.11 -21.29
C VAL A 139 -13.91 -0.94 -19.88
N VAL A 140 -14.61 -0.17 -19.05
CA VAL A 140 -14.34 0.04 -17.61
C VAL A 140 -15.58 -0.36 -16.85
#